data_AF-A0A2N2EQV8-F1
#
_entry.id   AF-A0A2N2EQV8-F1
#
_cell.length_a   1.000
_cell.length_b   1.000
_cell.length_c   1.000
_cell.angle_alpha   90.00
_cell.angle_beta   90.00
_cell.angle_gamma   90.00
#
_symmetry.space_group_name_H-M   'P 1'
#
loop_
_entity.id
_entity.type
_entity.pdbx_description
1 polymer ?
#
loop_
_entity_poly.entity_id
_entity_poly.type
_entity_poly.pdbx_seq_one_letter_code
_entity_poly.pdbx_strand_id
1 'polypeptide(L)'
;MESKDIDRHLNEMWKKVAGSDYAPENSPLPPDIRQSNMETVSFLRANFSKAESDWKSLLAAKDAQLRDLSGQLEETRAHLGEIKQHYQEARERALNEEMATALNLEESRTMIESQKKNHAREIALLKEILERTKVEMVSLQGRIDALRTERDEWHKKFTGLSVERADLADARAGLEAKLADSKEAVEKTLSELLSERKNRRDDAAKLKDQEARIKDLAGRLEAAQANWDAERTQWRELWDRERSVWETHRQEFAVWEERLRSEREAWTLKMREQESKGVESAASLANVLKESSQWSEKVTQVLKLYALKGVELPSVFVSASPDQGFIRARKNVSRALAMGLAGLLLMSVAAWQLYSYRAKAHYKLLSSTPLDLPNPSGLAVTDEGVWLADWNKGLALKDSKDLATLRVLPAPAGAPLRPGAITAAGSGLWTLDMAQLRYARQSYQDGAITESVKTPGPAPQGAAWDGYSLWAFDASSGLLYKYGLDPAAGASATYPLPGLKSLASMQWVDGQLWVLDGANKLRRYALKETGFKEVSSQAFGRNKAAAFWAEGGTLWAVEKAGTLGGGYELKKYSLKIYK
;
A
#
# COMPACT_ATOMS: atom_id res chain seq x y z
N MET A 1 139.92 -24.08 14.55
CA MET A 1 141.39 -24.03 14.52
C MET A 1 141.86 -25.32 15.12
N GLU A 2 142.70 -26.07 14.41
CA GLU A 2 143.22 -27.36 14.91
C GLU A 2 144.44 -27.10 15.80
N SER A 3 144.81 -28.05 16.66
CA SER A 3 146.00 -27.88 17.52
C SER A 3 147.28 -27.62 16.71
N LYS A 4 147.36 -28.20 15.51
CA LYS A 4 148.44 -28.01 14.53
C LYS A 4 148.73 -26.54 14.21
N ASP A 5 147.71 -25.66 14.21
CA ASP A 5 147.88 -24.23 13.97
C ASP A 5 148.67 -23.56 15.12
N ILE A 6 148.42 -24.02 16.35
CA ILE A 6 149.04 -23.53 17.59
C ILE A 6 150.46 -24.09 17.73
N ASP A 7 150.64 -25.38 17.50
CA ASP A 7 151.94 -26.06 17.52
C ASP A 7 152.91 -25.44 16.50
N ARG A 8 152.40 -25.10 15.31
CA ARG A 8 153.16 -24.38 14.28
C ARG A 8 153.59 -22.99 14.75
N HIS A 9 152.68 -22.20 15.30
CA HIS A 9 153.00 -20.86 15.80
C HIS A 9 154.02 -20.90 16.95
N LEU A 10 153.93 -21.89 17.85
CA LEU A 10 154.91 -22.11 18.91
C LEU A 10 156.29 -22.50 18.35
N ASN A 11 156.35 -23.35 17.32
CA ASN A 11 157.63 -23.71 16.71
C ASN A 11 158.25 -22.53 15.92
N GLU A 12 157.46 -21.74 15.19
CA GLU A 12 157.91 -20.50 14.55
C GLU A 12 158.42 -19.45 15.56
N MET A 13 157.86 -19.43 16.79
CA MET A 13 158.34 -18.60 17.90
C MET A 13 159.66 -19.14 18.49
N TRP A 14 159.75 -20.44 18.77
CA TRP A 14 160.96 -21.02 19.37
C TRP A 14 162.17 -20.92 18.44
N LYS A 15 161.99 -21.17 17.14
CA LYS A 15 163.07 -21.12 16.15
C LYS A 15 163.70 -19.74 16.00
N LYS A 16 162.97 -18.67 16.35
CA LYS A 16 163.48 -17.28 16.42
C LYS A 16 164.32 -16.97 17.67
N VAL A 17 164.24 -17.79 18.72
CA VAL A 17 164.87 -17.51 20.03
C VAL A 17 165.98 -18.52 20.38
N ALA A 18 165.82 -19.80 20.02
CA ALA A 18 166.77 -20.87 20.38
C ALA A 18 167.59 -21.43 19.19
N GLY A 19 167.19 -21.18 17.94
CA GLY A 19 167.90 -21.68 16.75
C GLY A 19 167.78 -23.19 16.47
N SER A 20 167.09 -23.94 17.33
CA SER A 20 166.82 -25.37 17.21
C SER A 20 165.33 -25.68 17.43
N ASP A 21 164.90 -26.90 17.08
CA ASP A 21 163.51 -27.37 17.27
C ASP A 21 163.27 -27.89 18.71
N TYR A 22 162.03 -27.76 19.18
CA TYR A 22 161.65 -27.92 20.60
C TYR A 22 161.42 -29.38 21.03
N ALA A 23 161.94 -29.74 22.22
CA ALA A 23 161.64 -30.97 22.93
C ALA A 23 161.47 -30.70 24.45
N PRO A 24 160.32 -31.02 25.07
CA PRO A 24 160.12 -30.86 26.51
C PRO A 24 160.49 -32.13 27.30
N GLU A 25 161.58 -32.09 28.06
CA GLU A 25 161.87 -33.12 29.07
C GLU A 25 161.22 -32.79 30.43
N ASN A 26 160.73 -33.83 31.12
CA ASN A 26 160.13 -33.72 32.46
C ASN A 26 161.17 -34.05 33.55
N SER A 27 161.31 -33.19 34.56
CA SER A 27 162.17 -33.44 35.72
C SER A 27 161.36 -33.87 36.96
N PRO A 28 161.75 -34.93 37.69
CA PRO A 28 160.96 -35.48 38.80
C PRO A 28 161.27 -34.82 40.16
N LEU A 29 160.31 -34.88 41.10
CA LEU A 29 160.48 -34.46 42.50
C LEU A 29 159.92 -35.52 43.49
N PRO A 30 160.36 -35.50 44.79
CA PRO A 30 160.29 -36.66 45.70
C PRO A 30 158.89 -37.04 46.25
N PRO A 31 158.75 -38.18 46.95
CA PRO A 31 157.45 -38.88 47.07
C PRO A 31 156.45 -38.32 48.11
N ASP A 32 156.90 -37.67 49.18
CA ASP A 32 156.09 -37.51 50.41
C ASP A 32 155.03 -36.38 50.38
N ILE A 33 154.85 -35.67 49.26
CA ILE A 33 153.93 -34.51 49.14
C ILE A 33 152.74 -34.80 48.20
N ARG A 34 152.36 -36.07 48.04
CA ARG A 34 151.30 -36.49 47.09
C ARG A 34 149.87 -36.45 47.63
N GLN A 35 149.65 -36.62 48.93
CA GLN A 35 148.30 -36.79 49.49
C GLN A 35 147.54 -35.45 49.67
N SER A 36 148.10 -34.48 50.38
CA SER A 36 147.45 -33.18 50.66
C SER A 36 147.13 -32.36 49.40
N ASN A 37 147.97 -32.47 48.36
CA ASN A 37 147.73 -31.82 47.06
C ASN A 37 146.63 -32.53 46.25
N MET A 38 146.41 -33.83 46.43
CA MET A 38 145.27 -34.53 45.82
C MET A 38 143.94 -34.16 46.47
N GLU A 39 143.91 -33.99 47.79
CA GLU A 39 142.69 -33.61 48.54
C GLU A 39 142.24 -32.18 48.24
N THR A 40 143.17 -31.22 48.18
CA THR A 40 142.85 -29.84 47.81
C THR A 40 142.37 -29.72 46.35
N VAL A 41 143.00 -30.43 45.42
CA VAL A 41 142.54 -30.48 44.01
C VAL A 41 141.19 -31.20 43.87
N SER A 42 140.93 -32.27 44.64
CA SER A 42 139.63 -32.96 44.59
C SER A 42 138.50 -32.13 45.19
N PHE A 43 138.76 -31.40 46.30
CA PHE A 43 137.82 -30.46 46.89
C PHE A 43 137.49 -29.29 45.95
N LEU A 44 138.51 -28.69 45.32
CA LEU A 44 138.29 -27.66 44.30
C LEU A 44 137.48 -28.20 43.11
N ARG A 45 137.82 -29.38 42.60
CA ARG A 45 137.08 -30.03 41.49
C ARG A 45 135.63 -30.34 41.87
N ALA A 46 135.38 -30.80 43.10
CA ALA A 46 134.02 -31.01 43.61
C ALA A 46 133.24 -29.69 43.66
N ASN A 47 133.82 -28.63 44.22
CA ASN A 47 133.19 -27.31 44.28
C ASN A 47 132.92 -26.71 42.89
N PHE A 48 133.86 -26.84 41.94
CA PHE A 48 133.62 -26.44 40.55
C PHE A 48 132.51 -27.26 39.89
N SER A 49 132.47 -28.58 40.08
CA SER A 49 131.39 -29.43 39.53
C SER A 49 130.02 -29.11 40.13
N LYS A 50 129.97 -28.74 41.42
CA LYS A 50 128.74 -28.29 42.09
C LYS A 50 128.29 -26.93 41.57
N ALA A 51 129.21 -25.96 41.46
CA ALA A 51 128.91 -24.68 40.83
C ALA A 51 128.41 -24.87 39.39
N GLU A 52 129.02 -25.77 38.62
CA GLU A 52 128.59 -26.12 37.27
C GLU A 52 127.18 -26.73 37.23
N SER A 53 126.82 -27.62 38.18
CA SER A 53 125.44 -28.13 38.28
C SER A 53 124.45 -27.05 38.71
N ASP A 54 124.84 -26.18 39.65
CA ASP A 54 124.00 -25.08 40.13
C ASP A 54 123.74 -24.08 38.98
N TRP A 55 124.78 -23.68 38.23
CA TRP A 55 124.65 -22.87 37.01
C TRP A 55 123.79 -23.53 35.93
N LYS A 56 123.94 -24.84 35.69
CA LYS A 56 123.10 -25.58 34.74
C LYS A 56 121.63 -25.63 35.19
N SER A 57 121.37 -25.75 36.49
CA SER A 57 120.00 -25.71 37.04
C SER A 57 119.36 -24.32 36.88
N LEU A 58 120.13 -23.25 37.14
CA LEU A 58 119.69 -21.87 36.96
C LEU A 58 119.46 -21.53 35.48
N LEU A 59 120.30 -22.02 34.58
CA LEU A 59 120.12 -21.88 33.13
C LEU A 59 118.84 -22.58 32.68
N ALA A 60 118.64 -23.85 33.06
CA ALA A 60 117.43 -24.60 32.72
C ALA A 60 116.15 -23.95 33.28
N ALA A 61 116.21 -23.40 34.51
CA ALA A 61 115.10 -22.64 35.10
C ALA A 61 114.84 -21.32 34.36
N LYS A 62 115.87 -20.62 33.88
CA LYS A 62 115.73 -19.40 33.06
C LYS A 62 115.20 -19.70 31.67
N ASP A 63 115.65 -20.78 31.04
CA ASP A 63 115.08 -21.26 29.77
C ASP A 63 113.60 -21.65 29.93
N ALA A 64 113.21 -22.24 31.05
CA ALA A 64 111.80 -22.53 31.35
C ALA A 64 110.98 -21.23 31.51
N GLN A 65 111.48 -20.24 32.26
CA GLN A 65 110.83 -18.92 32.38
C GLN A 65 110.75 -18.16 31.04
N LEU A 66 111.77 -18.26 30.18
CA LEU A 66 111.75 -17.67 28.85
C LEU A 66 110.72 -18.33 27.93
N ARG A 67 110.55 -19.66 28.01
CA ARG A 67 109.49 -20.38 27.27
C ARG A 67 108.09 -19.97 27.74
N ASP A 68 107.86 -19.95 29.05
CA ASP A 68 106.58 -19.52 29.65
C ASP A 68 106.21 -18.09 29.24
N LEU A 69 107.12 -17.13 29.40
CA LEU A 69 106.93 -15.74 28.96
C LEU A 69 106.75 -15.63 27.43
N SER A 70 107.39 -16.49 26.63
CA SER A 70 107.16 -16.51 25.17
C SER A 70 105.76 -17.04 24.82
N GLY A 71 105.25 -18.05 25.53
CA GLY A 71 103.89 -18.56 25.38
C GLY A 71 102.86 -17.49 25.73
N GLN A 72 103.00 -16.83 26.88
CA GLN A 72 102.14 -15.71 27.30
C GLN A 72 102.19 -14.54 26.30
N LEU A 73 103.34 -14.28 25.66
CA LEU A 73 103.46 -13.29 24.59
C LEU A 73 102.79 -13.73 23.27
N GLU A 74 102.68 -15.03 23.00
CA GLU A 74 101.96 -15.56 21.83
C GLU A 74 100.45 -15.61 22.08
N GLU A 75 100.00 -16.02 23.27
CA GLU A 75 98.60 -15.97 23.70
C GLU A 75 98.06 -14.54 23.70
N THR A 76 98.78 -13.58 24.28
CA THR A 76 98.38 -12.16 24.25
C THR A 76 98.39 -11.57 22.84
N ARG A 77 99.28 -12.03 21.94
CA ARG A 77 99.22 -11.68 20.51
C ARG A 77 98.01 -12.28 19.81
N ALA A 78 97.64 -13.52 20.11
CA ALA A 78 96.46 -14.18 19.57
C ALA A 78 95.18 -13.44 20.00
N HIS A 79 95.01 -13.17 21.29
CA HIS A 79 93.88 -12.38 21.81
C HIS A 79 93.83 -10.95 21.24
N LEU A 80 94.98 -10.28 21.05
CA LEU A 80 95.03 -8.99 20.36
C LEU A 80 94.70 -9.09 18.86
N GLY A 81 94.83 -10.27 18.25
CA GLY A 81 94.33 -10.57 16.91
C GLY A 81 92.81 -10.75 16.90
N GLU A 82 92.28 -11.60 17.78
CA GLU A 82 90.85 -11.87 17.96
C GLU A 82 90.06 -10.59 18.25
N ILE A 83 90.54 -9.76 19.19
CA ILE A 83 89.92 -8.47 19.53
C ILE A 83 89.91 -7.51 18.33
N LYS A 84 90.98 -7.48 17.52
CA LYS A 84 91.02 -6.65 16.29
C LYS A 84 90.05 -7.17 15.24
N GLN A 85 89.95 -8.48 15.05
CA GLN A 85 89.00 -9.09 14.13
C GLN A 85 87.56 -8.78 14.57
N HIS A 86 87.20 -9.03 15.83
CA HIS A 86 85.87 -8.69 16.34
C HIS A 86 85.55 -7.20 16.26
N TYR A 87 86.54 -6.31 16.44
CA TYR A 87 86.34 -4.87 16.23
C TYR A 87 86.09 -4.52 14.75
N GLN A 88 86.77 -5.17 13.81
CA GLN A 88 86.50 -5.01 12.38
C GLN A 88 85.13 -5.56 12.00
N GLU A 89 84.79 -6.78 12.41
CA GLU A 89 83.47 -7.37 12.18
C GLU A 89 82.33 -6.52 12.79
N ALA A 90 82.50 -6.00 14.00
CA ALA A 90 81.51 -5.12 14.63
C ALA A 90 81.36 -3.80 13.88
N ARG A 91 82.47 -3.22 13.39
CA ARG A 91 82.46 -2.01 12.57
C ARG A 91 81.79 -2.24 11.20
N GLU A 92 82.04 -3.37 10.56
CA GLU A 92 81.40 -3.73 9.28
C GLU A 92 79.91 -4.00 9.46
N ARG A 93 79.49 -4.67 10.53
CA ARG A 93 78.06 -4.84 10.87
C ARG A 93 77.38 -3.48 11.08
N ALA A 94 77.97 -2.60 11.89
CA ALA A 94 77.45 -1.25 12.11
C ALA A 94 77.35 -0.43 10.81
N LEU A 95 78.36 -0.47 9.95
CA LEU A 95 78.32 0.21 8.64
C LEU A 95 77.24 -0.36 7.71
N ASN A 96 77.01 -1.67 7.73
CA ASN A 96 75.94 -2.31 6.96
C ASN A 96 74.55 -1.98 7.52
N GLU A 97 74.39 -1.86 8.84
CA GLU A 97 73.14 -1.43 9.49
C GLU A 97 72.81 0.05 9.22
N GLU A 98 73.80 0.95 9.30
CA GLU A 98 73.68 2.35 8.89
C GLU A 98 73.33 2.48 7.39
N MET A 99 73.98 1.71 6.51
CA MET A 99 73.69 1.75 5.08
C MET A 99 72.30 1.18 4.75
N ALA A 100 71.88 0.09 5.41
CA ALA A 100 70.55 -0.48 5.25
C ALA A 100 69.45 0.46 5.78
N THR A 101 69.66 1.13 6.91
CA THR A 101 68.70 2.11 7.44
C THR A 101 68.63 3.37 6.57
N ALA A 102 69.75 3.84 6.01
CA ALA A 102 69.76 4.94 5.05
C ALA A 102 68.95 4.62 3.77
N LEU A 103 69.12 3.43 3.20
CA LEU A 103 68.35 2.96 2.03
C LEU A 103 66.85 2.85 2.36
N ASN A 104 66.48 2.24 3.49
CA ASN A 104 65.09 2.17 3.94
C ASN A 104 64.46 3.58 4.13
N LEU A 105 65.24 4.55 4.60
CA LEU A 105 64.78 5.95 4.73
C LEU A 105 64.58 6.60 3.35
N GLU A 106 65.45 6.38 2.37
CA GLU A 106 65.30 6.88 1.01
C GLU A 106 64.11 6.24 0.27
N GLU A 107 63.90 4.93 0.42
CA GLU A 107 62.70 4.24 -0.07
C GLU A 107 61.43 4.80 0.61
N SER A 108 61.43 4.99 1.93
CA SER A 108 60.28 5.59 2.64
C SER A 108 59.97 7.00 2.14
N ARG A 109 61.00 7.80 1.85
CA ARG A 109 60.87 9.16 1.33
C ARG A 109 60.29 9.17 -0.09
N THR A 110 60.82 8.35 -1.00
CA THR A 110 60.31 8.27 -2.38
C THR A 110 58.87 7.77 -2.42
N MET A 111 58.50 6.83 -1.54
CA MET A 111 57.12 6.39 -1.32
C MET A 111 56.22 7.55 -0.83
N ILE A 112 56.62 8.32 0.18
CA ILE A 112 55.89 9.50 0.67
C ILE A 112 55.74 10.57 -0.42
N GLU A 113 56.80 10.84 -1.20
CA GLU A 113 56.73 11.77 -2.33
C GLU A 113 55.79 11.28 -3.44
N SER A 114 55.68 9.96 -3.67
CA SER A 114 54.72 9.38 -4.60
C SER A 114 53.27 9.50 -4.10
N GLN A 115 53.02 9.24 -2.81
CA GLN A 115 51.71 9.41 -2.17
C GLN A 115 51.27 10.87 -2.22
N LYS A 116 52.15 11.82 -1.90
CA LYS A 116 51.89 13.26 -2.00
C LYS A 116 51.52 13.70 -3.43
N LYS A 117 52.18 13.14 -4.45
CA LYS A 117 51.83 13.37 -5.88
C LYS A 117 50.48 12.77 -6.25
N ASN A 118 50.10 11.60 -5.70
CA ASN A 118 48.80 10.99 -5.93
C ASN A 118 47.67 11.78 -5.23
N HIS A 119 47.80 12.12 -3.96
CA HIS A 119 46.83 12.95 -3.24
C HIS A 119 46.63 14.34 -3.89
N ALA A 120 47.69 14.93 -4.45
CA ALA A 120 47.55 16.18 -5.24
C ALA A 120 46.68 16.00 -6.50
N ARG A 121 46.76 14.85 -7.18
CA ARG A 121 45.89 14.50 -8.33
C ARG A 121 44.46 14.24 -7.88
N GLU A 122 44.28 13.48 -6.79
CA GLU A 122 42.96 13.20 -6.20
C GLU A 122 42.24 14.49 -5.80
N ILE A 123 42.93 15.42 -5.14
CA ILE A 123 42.39 16.75 -4.78
C ILE A 123 42.03 17.58 -6.02
N ALA A 124 42.80 17.49 -7.11
CA ALA A 124 42.48 18.17 -8.36
C ALA A 124 41.19 17.60 -9.01
N LEU A 125 41.11 16.27 -9.14
CA LEU A 125 39.92 15.59 -9.68
C LEU A 125 38.66 15.83 -8.84
N LEU A 126 38.78 15.83 -7.51
CA LEU A 126 37.67 16.14 -6.61
C LEU A 126 37.17 17.59 -6.77
N LYS A 127 38.08 18.55 -7.04
CA LYS A 127 37.70 19.95 -7.34
C LYS A 127 37.00 20.07 -8.69
N GLU A 128 37.48 19.35 -9.71
CA GLU A 128 36.85 19.32 -11.05
C GLU A 128 35.42 18.75 -10.98
N ILE A 129 35.24 17.63 -10.26
CA ILE A 129 33.92 17.01 -10.01
C ILE A 129 33.02 17.96 -9.21
N LEU A 130 33.55 18.68 -8.21
CA LEU A 130 32.77 19.64 -7.43
C LEU A 130 32.27 20.81 -8.30
N GLU A 131 33.15 21.44 -9.08
CA GLU A 131 32.76 22.57 -9.93
C GLU A 131 31.80 22.13 -11.06
N ARG A 132 31.99 20.91 -11.60
CA ARG A 132 31.04 20.30 -12.55
C ARG A 132 29.67 20.07 -11.93
N THR A 133 29.58 19.40 -10.78
CA THR A 133 28.30 19.12 -10.10
C THR A 133 27.57 20.40 -9.66
N LYS A 134 28.32 21.45 -9.32
CA LYS A 134 27.79 22.80 -9.07
C LYS A 134 27.18 23.43 -10.33
N VAL A 135 27.84 23.34 -11.49
CA VAL A 135 27.25 23.79 -12.78
C VAL A 135 26.01 22.98 -13.14
N GLU A 136 26.06 21.65 -12.96
CA GLU A 136 24.91 20.77 -13.18
C GLU A 136 23.72 21.15 -12.26
N MET A 137 23.96 21.43 -10.96
CA MET A 137 22.92 21.91 -10.03
C MET A 137 22.34 23.27 -10.43
N VAL A 138 23.14 24.23 -10.90
CA VAL A 138 22.63 25.52 -11.42
C VAL A 138 21.74 25.30 -12.64
N SER A 139 22.11 24.38 -13.55
CA SER A 139 21.27 24.03 -14.71
C SER A 139 19.94 23.39 -14.32
N LEU A 140 19.96 22.53 -13.29
CA LEU A 140 18.76 21.87 -12.76
C LEU A 140 17.85 22.86 -12.03
N GLN A 141 18.41 23.81 -11.28
CA GLN A 141 17.64 24.88 -10.64
C GLN A 141 16.90 25.74 -11.67
N GLY A 142 17.59 26.18 -12.74
CA GLY A 142 16.94 26.92 -13.83
C GLY A 142 15.81 26.13 -14.51
N ARG A 143 15.97 24.81 -14.66
CA ARG A 143 14.90 23.93 -15.18
C ARG A 143 13.73 23.76 -14.19
N ILE A 144 13.99 23.72 -12.89
CA ILE A 144 12.96 23.69 -11.84
C ILE A 144 12.15 25.00 -11.86
N ASP A 145 12.81 26.15 -12.03
CA ASP A 145 12.13 27.44 -12.07
C ASP A 145 11.32 27.66 -13.35
N ALA A 146 11.78 27.16 -14.51
CA ALA A 146 10.97 27.09 -15.72
C ALA A 146 9.70 26.23 -15.53
N LEU A 147 9.82 25.04 -14.93
CA LEU A 147 8.68 24.17 -14.61
C LEU A 147 7.71 24.80 -13.59
N ARG A 148 8.21 25.64 -12.66
CA ARG A 148 7.37 26.43 -11.76
C ARG A 148 6.57 27.49 -12.52
N THR A 149 7.18 28.21 -13.46
CA THR A 149 6.45 29.19 -14.29
C THR A 149 5.41 28.53 -15.19
N GLU A 150 5.72 27.38 -15.82
CA GLU A 150 4.74 26.62 -16.60
C GLU A 150 3.56 26.15 -15.73
N ARG A 151 3.83 25.60 -14.54
CA ARG A 151 2.80 25.20 -13.56
C ARG A 151 1.90 26.38 -13.19
N ASP A 152 2.47 27.57 -12.95
CA ASP A 152 1.71 28.73 -12.51
C ASP A 152 0.87 29.37 -13.63
N GLU A 153 1.30 29.24 -14.89
CA GLU A 153 0.44 29.48 -16.03
C GLU A 153 -0.72 28.47 -16.14
N TRP A 154 -0.43 27.18 -15.97
CA TRP A 154 -1.46 26.13 -16.01
C TRP A 154 -2.49 26.30 -14.90
N HIS A 155 -2.07 26.68 -13.68
CA HIS A 155 -2.99 27.04 -12.61
C HIS A 155 -3.87 28.24 -12.99
N LYS A 156 -3.30 29.33 -13.53
CA LYS A 156 -4.09 30.49 -13.99
C LYS A 156 -5.12 30.12 -15.06
N LYS A 157 -4.70 29.34 -16.06
CA LYS A 157 -5.58 28.80 -17.13
C LYS A 157 -6.71 27.94 -16.54
N PHE A 158 -6.40 27.05 -15.60
CA PHE A 158 -7.39 26.21 -14.92
C PHE A 158 -8.37 27.00 -14.05
N THR A 159 -7.90 28.01 -13.30
CA THR A 159 -8.78 28.89 -12.52
C THR A 159 -9.70 29.72 -13.42
N GLY A 160 -9.22 30.20 -14.57
CA GLY A 160 -10.05 30.91 -15.55
C GLY A 160 -11.18 30.01 -16.07
N LEU A 161 -10.83 28.83 -16.58
CA LEU A 161 -11.80 27.81 -17.03
C LEU A 161 -12.78 27.38 -15.92
N SER A 162 -12.36 27.41 -14.64
CA SER A 162 -13.24 27.11 -13.50
C SER A 162 -14.24 28.23 -13.20
N VAL A 163 -13.88 29.50 -13.46
CA VAL A 163 -14.78 30.65 -13.36
C VAL A 163 -15.77 30.65 -14.53
N GLU A 164 -15.27 30.53 -15.77
CA GLU A 164 -16.12 30.42 -16.96
C GLU A 164 -17.16 29.27 -16.84
N ARG A 165 -16.76 28.14 -16.24
CA ARG A 165 -17.66 27.01 -15.98
C ARG A 165 -18.70 27.30 -14.89
N ALA A 166 -18.39 28.15 -13.91
CA ALA A 166 -19.36 28.61 -12.92
C ALA A 166 -20.37 29.59 -13.55
N ASP A 167 -19.87 30.59 -14.29
CA ASP A 167 -20.71 31.56 -15.02
C ASP A 167 -21.69 30.85 -15.97
N LEU A 168 -21.23 29.81 -16.70
CA LEU A 168 -22.06 28.99 -17.56
C LEU A 168 -23.06 28.11 -16.79
N ALA A 169 -22.74 27.68 -15.57
CA ALA A 169 -23.66 26.92 -14.73
C ALA A 169 -24.77 27.82 -14.17
N ASP A 170 -24.44 29.03 -13.72
CA ASP A 170 -25.41 30.02 -13.23
C ASP A 170 -26.29 30.55 -14.37
N ALA A 171 -25.72 30.80 -15.55
CA ALA A 171 -26.48 31.14 -16.75
C ALA A 171 -27.46 30.01 -17.14
N ARG A 172 -27.05 28.74 -17.03
CA ARG A 172 -27.93 27.59 -17.25
C ARG A 172 -29.03 27.52 -16.19
N ALA A 173 -28.71 27.68 -14.90
CA ALA A 173 -29.70 27.69 -13.83
C ALA A 173 -30.75 28.80 -14.02
N GLY A 174 -30.33 29.99 -14.44
CA GLY A 174 -31.22 31.10 -14.78
C GLY A 174 -32.10 30.86 -16.02
N LEU A 175 -31.69 29.97 -16.94
CA LEU A 175 -32.53 29.51 -18.06
C LEU A 175 -33.50 28.39 -17.63
N GLU A 176 -33.07 27.46 -16.78
CA GLU A 176 -33.93 26.41 -16.22
C GLU A 176 -35.03 26.98 -15.32
N ALA A 177 -34.74 28.03 -14.55
CA ALA A 177 -35.74 28.78 -13.78
C ALA A 177 -36.80 29.43 -14.70
N LYS A 178 -36.39 30.20 -15.72
CA LYS A 178 -37.32 30.81 -16.71
C LYS A 178 -38.14 29.76 -17.46
N LEU A 179 -37.58 28.56 -17.68
CA LEU A 179 -38.30 27.44 -18.28
C LEU A 179 -39.34 26.85 -17.31
N ALA A 180 -39.08 26.84 -16.00
CA ALA A 180 -40.06 26.45 -14.99
C ALA A 180 -41.18 27.48 -14.88
N ASP A 181 -40.86 28.78 -14.78
CA ASP A 181 -41.83 29.88 -14.72
C ASP A 181 -42.79 29.85 -15.93
N SER A 182 -42.25 29.64 -17.13
CA SER A 182 -43.06 29.56 -18.37
C SER A 182 -43.93 28.32 -18.44
N LYS A 183 -43.51 27.18 -17.87
CA LYS A 183 -44.36 25.99 -17.72
C LYS A 183 -45.49 26.23 -16.72
N GLU A 184 -45.20 26.82 -15.56
CA GLU A 184 -46.23 27.11 -14.55
C GLU A 184 -47.28 28.09 -15.11
N ALA A 185 -46.88 29.08 -15.91
CA ALA A 185 -47.81 29.97 -16.61
C ALA A 185 -48.69 29.23 -17.65
N VAL A 186 -48.13 28.27 -18.38
CA VAL A 186 -48.89 27.42 -19.33
C VAL A 186 -49.83 26.46 -18.59
N GLU A 187 -49.42 25.88 -17.47
CA GLU A 187 -50.26 25.00 -16.65
C GLU A 187 -51.40 25.76 -15.99
N LYS A 188 -51.15 26.97 -15.46
CA LYS A 188 -52.17 27.88 -14.94
C LYS A 188 -53.20 28.24 -16.01
N THR A 189 -52.77 28.79 -17.16
CA THR A 189 -53.69 29.18 -18.24
C THR A 189 -54.45 27.98 -18.83
N LEU A 190 -53.83 26.80 -18.91
CA LEU A 190 -54.52 25.56 -19.27
C LEU A 190 -55.59 25.17 -18.23
N SER A 191 -55.30 25.28 -16.94
CA SER A 191 -56.26 24.98 -15.87
C SER A 191 -57.44 25.95 -15.86
N GLU A 192 -57.18 27.24 -16.11
CA GLU A 192 -58.19 28.29 -16.27
C GLU A 192 -59.11 27.97 -17.46
N LEU A 193 -58.55 27.69 -18.65
CA LEU A 193 -59.31 27.31 -19.85
C LEU A 193 -60.13 26.01 -19.66
N LEU A 194 -59.61 25.03 -18.91
CA LEU A 194 -60.36 23.83 -18.55
C LEU A 194 -61.51 24.13 -17.58
N SER A 195 -61.29 25.04 -16.61
CA SER A 195 -62.34 25.50 -15.70
C SER A 195 -63.44 26.28 -16.42
N GLU A 196 -63.09 27.20 -17.32
CA GLU A 196 -64.06 27.89 -18.19
C GLU A 196 -64.85 26.89 -19.04
N ARG A 197 -64.17 25.94 -19.67
CA ARG A 197 -64.83 24.92 -20.50
C ARG A 197 -65.76 24.02 -19.69
N LYS A 198 -65.48 23.80 -18.41
CA LYS A 198 -66.41 23.14 -17.49
C LYS A 198 -67.60 24.04 -17.18
N ASN A 199 -67.37 25.28 -16.73
CA ASN A 199 -68.43 26.22 -16.38
C ASN A 199 -69.41 26.43 -17.55
N ARG A 200 -68.91 26.64 -18.78
CA ARG A 200 -69.73 26.75 -20.00
C ARG A 200 -70.56 25.50 -20.30
N ARG A 201 -70.11 24.29 -19.92
CA ARG A 201 -70.91 23.04 -20.02
C ARG A 201 -71.98 22.98 -18.93
N ASP A 202 -71.61 23.30 -17.70
CA ASP A 202 -72.51 23.29 -16.54
C ASP A 202 -73.62 24.34 -16.72
N ASP A 203 -73.32 25.50 -17.32
CA ASP A 203 -74.30 26.54 -17.66
C ASP A 203 -75.18 26.16 -18.86
N ALA A 204 -74.61 25.52 -19.90
CA ALA A 204 -75.42 24.97 -21.00
C ALA A 204 -76.39 23.86 -20.52
N ALA A 205 -76.00 23.07 -19.51
CA ALA A 205 -76.90 22.11 -18.87
C ALA A 205 -78.03 22.82 -18.09
N LYS A 206 -77.71 23.86 -17.30
CA LYS A 206 -78.72 24.68 -16.60
C LYS A 206 -79.73 25.32 -17.57
N LEU A 207 -79.26 25.85 -18.70
CA LEU A 207 -80.13 26.42 -19.74
C LEU A 207 -81.07 25.37 -20.31
N LYS A 208 -80.58 24.18 -20.65
CA LYS A 208 -81.42 23.07 -21.15
C LYS A 208 -82.46 22.60 -20.13
N ASP A 209 -82.10 22.56 -18.84
CA ASP A 209 -83.03 22.27 -17.75
C ASP A 209 -84.10 23.36 -17.58
N GLN A 210 -83.73 24.63 -17.80
CA GLN A 210 -84.67 25.76 -17.79
C GLN A 210 -85.61 25.71 -19.01
N GLU A 211 -85.10 25.43 -20.21
CA GLU A 211 -85.91 25.21 -21.43
C GLU A 211 -86.91 24.06 -21.23
N ALA A 212 -86.49 22.95 -20.61
CA ALA A 212 -87.37 21.83 -20.30
C ALA A 212 -88.49 22.22 -19.30
N ARG A 213 -88.17 23.02 -18.27
CA ARG A 213 -89.17 23.57 -17.33
C ARG A 213 -90.12 24.55 -17.98
N ILE A 214 -89.63 25.42 -18.87
CA ILE A 214 -90.46 26.36 -19.65
C ILE A 214 -91.42 25.57 -20.54
N LYS A 215 -90.97 24.49 -21.18
CA LYS A 215 -91.82 23.62 -22.00
C LYS A 215 -92.88 22.87 -21.18
N ASP A 216 -92.54 22.36 -20.00
CA ASP A 216 -93.52 21.75 -19.09
C ASP A 216 -94.56 22.76 -18.59
N LEU A 217 -94.14 23.97 -18.20
CA LEU A 217 -95.05 25.05 -17.81
C LEU A 217 -95.96 25.50 -18.97
N ALA A 218 -95.43 25.57 -20.20
CA ALA A 218 -96.22 25.87 -21.39
C ALA A 218 -97.28 24.77 -21.64
N GLY A 219 -96.90 23.49 -21.61
CA GLY A 219 -97.84 22.38 -21.79
C GLY A 219 -98.92 22.31 -20.69
N ARG A 220 -98.58 22.67 -19.44
CA ARG A 220 -99.58 22.84 -18.36
C ARG A 220 -100.53 24.00 -18.62
N LEU A 221 -100.05 25.10 -19.20
CA LEU A 221 -100.85 26.27 -19.54
C LEU A 221 -101.79 25.98 -20.73
N GLU A 222 -101.31 25.28 -21.75
CA GLU A 222 -102.13 24.76 -22.87
C GLU A 222 -103.21 23.80 -22.36
N ALA A 223 -102.87 22.88 -21.45
CA ALA A 223 -103.85 21.98 -20.83
C ALA A 223 -104.88 22.73 -19.97
N ALA A 224 -104.47 23.78 -19.24
CA ALA A 224 -105.39 24.63 -18.49
C ALA A 224 -106.32 25.44 -19.40
N GLN A 225 -105.82 25.94 -20.54
CA GLN A 225 -106.63 26.59 -21.57
C GLN A 225 -107.64 25.62 -22.19
N ALA A 226 -107.21 24.40 -22.55
CA ALA A 226 -108.10 23.38 -23.10
C ALA A 226 -109.21 22.95 -22.12
N ASN A 227 -108.88 22.83 -20.82
CA ASN A 227 -109.88 22.59 -19.77
C ASN A 227 -110.88 23.76 -19.66
N TRP A 228 -110.39 25.00 -19.66
CA TRP A 228 -111.26 26.18 -19.59
C TRP A 228 -112.13 26.37 -20.84
N ASP A 229 -111.65 25.97 -22.02
CA ASP A 229 -112.44 25.92 -23.24
C ASP A 229 -113.51 24.83 -23.21
N ALA A 230 -113.20 23.66 -22.65
CA ALA A 230 -114.18 22.59 -22.42
C ALA A 230 -115.24 22.99 -21.38
N GLU A 231 -114.86 23.68 -20.30
CA GLU A 231 -115.82 24.29 -19.38
C GLU A 231 -116.70 25.31 -20.12
N ARG A 232 -116.13 26.19 -20.94
CA ARG A 232 -116.89 27.18 -21.71
C ARG A 232 -117.83 26.56 -22.75
N THR A 233 -117.53 25.39 -23.31
CA THR A 233 -118.50 24.66 -24.15
C THR A 233 -119.60 24.01 -23.33
N GLN A 234 -119.29 23.40 -22.17
CA GLN A 234 -120.30 22.85 -21.26
C GLN A 234 -121.27 23.93 -20.75
N TRP A 235 -120.77 25.11 -20.38
CA TRP A 235 -121.60 26.26 -19.99
C TRP A 235 -122.50 26.75 -21.13
N ARG A 236 -122.02 26.73 -22.39
CA ARG A 236 -122.87 27.04 -23.56
C ARG A 236 -123.97 25.99 -23.76
N GLU A 237 -123.64 24.70 -23.70
CA GLU A 237 -124.64 23.64 -23.82
C GLU A 237 -125.69 23.69 -22.71
N LEU A 238 -125.29 23.95 -21.47
CA LEU A 238 -126.23 24.15 -20.36
C LEU A 238 -127.14 25.36 -20.61
N TRP A 239 -126.56 26.49 -21.01
CA TRP A 239 -127.29 27.73 -21.30
C TRP A 239 -128.24 27.62 -22.51
N ASP A 240 -127.87 26.86 -23.54
CA ASP A 240 -128.73 26.57 -24.69
C ASP A 240 -129.85 25.57 -24.34
N ARG A 241 -129.61 24.60 -23.44
CA ARG A 241 -130.65 23.72 -22.87
C ARG A 241 -131.61 24.51 -21.95
N GLU A 242 -131.11 25.41 -21.11
CA GLU A 242 -131.95 26.28 -20.30
C GLU A 242 -132.78 27.22 -21.19
N ARG A 243 -132.19 27.79 -22.25
CA ARG A 243 -132.94 28.63 -23.20
C ARG A 243 -134.01 27.83 -23.94
N SER A 244 -133.75 26.60 -24.37
CA SER A 244 -134.78 25.79 -25.03
C SER A 244 -135.92 25.40 -24.08
N VAL A 245 -135.63 25.12 -22.79
CA VAL A 245 -136.66 24.95 -21.75
C VAL A 245 -137.46 26.23 -21.50
N TRP A 246 -136.81 27.41 -21.52
CA TRP A 246 -137.51 28.69 -21.47
C TRP A 246 -138.37 28.95 -22.71
N GLU A 247 -137.93 28.54 -23.89
CA GLU A 247 -138.70 28.64 -25.14
C GLU A 247 -139.88 27.67 -25.16
N THR A 248 -139.74 26.43 -24.66
CA THR A 248 -140.88 25.52 -24.50
C THR A 248 -141.86 26.03 -23.45
N HIS A 249 -141.40 26.47 -22.27
CA HIS A 249 -142.29 27.09 -21.28
C HIS A 249 -143.00 28.34 -21.84
N ARG A 250 -142.33 29.13 -22.70
CA ARG A 250 -142.94 30.30 -23.36
C ARG A 250 -144.00 29.89 -24.40
N GLN A 251 -143.76 28.82 -25.15
CA GLN A 251 -144.74 28.24 -26.08
C GLN A 251 -145.93 27.64 -25.32
N GLU A 252 -145.68 26.92 -24.22
CA GLU A 252 -146.71 26.42 -23.31
C GLU A 252 -147.53 27.55 -22.69
N PHE A 253 -146.90 28.67 -22.28
CA PHE A 253 -147.62 29.86 -21.82
C PHE A 253 -148.46 30.51 -22.93
N ALA A 254 -147.98 30.56 -24.17
CA ALA A 254 -148.75 31.09 -25.31
C ALA A 254 -149.95 30.18 -25.65
N VAL A 255 -149.73 28.86 -25.71
CA VAL A 255 -150.80 27.86 -25.87
C VAL A 255 -151.76 27.89 -24.67
N TRP A 256 -151.28 28.16 -23.46
CA TRP A 256 -152.11 28.35 -22.27
C TRP A 256 -152.92 29.66 -22.31
N GLU A 257 -152.40 30.75 -22.88
CA GLU A 257 -153.19 31.95 -23.13
C GLU A 257 -154.26 31.74 -24.22
N GLU A 258 -153.93 31.09 -25.34
CA GLU A 258 -154.91 30.72 -26.37
C GLU A 258 -155.95 29.73 -25.83
N ARG A 259 -155.50 28.80 -24.98
CA ARG A 259 -156.37 27.91 -24.22
C ARG A 259 -157.23 28.69 -23.20
N LEU A 260 -156.74 29.75 -22.56
CA LEU A 260 -157.56 30.61 -21.69
C LEU A 260 -158.53 31.50 -22.47
N ARG A 261 -158.19 31.92 -23.69
CA ARG A 261 -159.09 32.65 -24.59
C ARG A 261 -160.22 31.72 -25.05
N SER A 262 -159.86 30.55 -25.60
CA SER A 262 -160.82 29.53 -26.02
C SER A 262 -161.55 28.87 -24.85
N GLU A 263 -160.98 28.78 -23.64
CA GLU A 263 -161.70 28.35 -22.43
C GLU A 263 -162.58 29.48 -21.83
N ARG A 264 -162.37 30.77 -22.15
CA ARG A 264 -163.35 31.84 -21.86
C ARG A 264 -164.50 31.89 -22.86
N GLU A 265 -164.21 31.69 -24.14
CA GLU A 265 -165.21 31.56 -25.19
C GLU A 265 -166.02 30.27 -24.97
N ALA A 266 -165.36 29.16 -24.69
CA ALA A 266 -166.01 27.93 -24.25
C ALA A 266 -166.69 28.10 -22.91
N TRP A 267 -166.17 28.80 -21.90
CA TRP A 267 -166.89 29.03 -20.63
C TRP A 267 -168.11 29.94 -20.81
N THR A 268 -168.13 30.87 -21.76
CA THR A 268 -169.34 31.65 -22.08
C THR A 268 -170.36 30.84 -22.89
N LEU A 269 -169.94 29.89 -23.74
CA LEU A 269 -170.83 28.87 -24.30
C LEU A 269 -171.24 27.78 -23.29
N LYS A 270 -170.40 27.48 -22.31
CA LYS A 270 -170.54 26.34 -21.37
C LYS A 270 -171.11 26.76 -20.02
N MET A 271 -171.24 28.05 -19.74
CA MET A 271 -172.30 28.57 -18.88
C MET A 271 -173.65 28.29 -19.56
N ARG A 272 -173.83 28.67 -20.84
CA ARG A 272 -175.03 28.36 -21.63
C ARG A 272 -175.28 26.86 -21.87
N GLU A 273 -174.29 25.98 -21.65
CA GLU A 273 -174.43 24.52 -21.84
C GLU A 273 -174.33 23.69 -20.53
N GLN A 274 -173.71 24.18 -19.45
CA GLN A 274 -173.86 23.59 -18.11
C GLN A 274 -175.05 24.15 -17.33
N GLU A 275 -175.71 25.20 -17.86
CA GLU A 275 -177.16 25.37 -17.70
C GLU A 275 -177.96 24.16 -18.24
N SER A 276 -177.37 23.27 -19.06
CA SER A 276 -178.05 22.10 -19.64
C SER A 276 -177.56 20.71 -19.17
N LYS A 277 -176.27 20.49 -18.85
CA LYS A 277 -175.73 19.12 -18.59
C LYS A 277 -174.57 19.04 -17.57
N GLY A 278 -174.64 18.14 -16.59
CA GLY A 278 -173.50 17.78 -15.71
C GLY A 278 -173.45 16.30 -15.23
N VAL A 279 -172.73 15.39 -15.94
CA VAL A 279 -172.68 13.89 -15.76
C VAL A 279 -171.37 13.12 -16.40
N GLU A 280 -170.26 12.61 -15.68
CA GLU A 280 -169.15 11.45 -15.83
C GLU A 280 -167.70 11.31 -16.62
N SER A 281 -166.58 10.50 -16.22
CA SER A 281 -165.22 10.03 -16.94
C SER A 281 -163.96 9.19 -16.22
N ALA A 282 -162.85 8.54 -16.87
CA ALA A 282 -161.57 7.77 -16.29
C ALA A 282 -160.22 7.30 -17.17
N ALA A 283 -159.01 6.70 -16.69
CA ALA A 283 -157.67 6.23 -17.42
C ALA A 283 -156.43 5.31 -16.77
N SER A 284 -155.26 4.81 -17.45
CA SER A 284 -154.03 3.90 -16.94
C SER A 284 -152.63 3.55 -17.80
N LEU A 285 -151.39 3.00 -17.31
CA LEU A 285 -149.96 2.72 -18.01
C LEU A 285 -148.73 1.73 -17.42
N ALA A 286 -147.58 1.22 -18.13
CA ALA A 286 -146.06 0.82 -17.70
C ALA A 286 -145.05 -0.38 -18.35
N ASN A 287 -143.62 -0.45 -18.22
CA ASN A 287 -142.50 -1.62 -18.15
C ASN A 287 -141.02 -1.78 -18.96
N VAL A 288 -139.87 -2.57 -18.59
CA VAL A 288 -138.38 -2.81 -19.21
C VAL A 288 -137.37 -4.05 -18.68
N LEU A 289 -136.03 -4.54 -18.90
CA LEU A 289 -134.63 -4.55 -19.71
C LEU A 289 -133.41 -5.69 -19.38
N LYS A 290 -132.15 -5.94 -20.05
CA LYS A 290 -130.90 -6.92 -19.72
C LYS A 290 -129.39 -7.01 -20.47
N GLU A 291 -128.32 -7.92 -20.20
CA GLU A 291 -126.73 -7.92 -20.53
C GLU A 291 -125.68 -9.24 -20.70
N SER A 292 -124.30 -9.23 -21.12
CA SER A 292 -123.10 -10.34 -21.11
C SER A 292 -121.57 -10.01 -21.73
N SER A 293 -120.31 -10.69 -21.96
CA SER A 293 -119.27 -11.87 -21.62
C SER A 293 -117.73 -11.95 -22.33
N GLN A 294 -116.61 -12.81 -22.03
CA GLN A 294 -115.08 -12.87 -22.59
C GLN A 294 -113.98 -14.14 -22.44
N TRP A 295 -112.67 -14.27 -23.06
CA TRP A 295 -111.47 -15.34 -22.89
C TRP A 295 -109.89 -15.24 -23.50
N SER A 296 -108.86 -16.24 -23.43
CA SER A 296 -107.27 -16.27 -23.76
C SER A 296 -106.45 -17.63 -24.27
N GLU A 297 -105.09 -18.09 -24.41
CA GLU A 297 -103.51 -17.83 -24.39
C GLU A 297 -102.44 -19.02 -24.90
N LYS A 298 -101.02 -18.95 -25.16
CA LYS A 298 -99.84 -20.07 -25.24
C LYS A 298 -98.27 -19.85 -25.76
N VAL A 299 -97.17 -20.76 -25.63
CA VAL A 299 -95.63 -20.66 -26.09
C VAL A 299 -94.48 -21.88 -25.97
N THR A 300 -93.23 -21.97 -26.67
CA THR A 300 -91.74 -22.56 -26.35
C THR A 300 -90.73 -23.46 -27.32
N GLN A 301 -89.30 -23.50 -27.22
CA GLN A 301 -88.15 -24.49 -27.72
C GLN A 301 -86.55 -24.11 -27.54
N VAL A 302 -85.27 -24.64 -27.89
CA VAL A 302 -84.37 -25.72 -28.64
C VAL A 302 -82.76 -25.92 -28.24
N LEU A 303 -81.79 -26.73 -28.88
CA LEU A 303 -80.27 -27.09 -28.59
C LEU A 303 -79.23 -27.50 -29.81
N LYS A 304 -77.92 -28.06 -29.92
CA LYS A 304 -76.73 -28.78 -29.16
C LYS A 304 -75.31 -29.25 -29.91
N LEU A 305 -74.04 -29.29 -29.30
CA LEU A 305 -72.67 -30.11 -29.41
C LEU A 305 -71.58 -30.25 -30.63
N TYR A 306 -70.37 -30.95 -30.59
CA TYR A 306 -68.91 -30.69 -30.12
C TYR A 306 -67.68 -31.65 -30.62
N ALA A 307 -66.33 -31.31 -30.54
CA ALA A 307 -65.10 -32.13 -31.02
C ALA A 307 -63.60 -31.95 -30.39
N LEU A 308 -62.45 -32.49 -30.98
CA LEU A 308 -60.99 -32.71 -30.50
C LEU A 308 -59.86 -32.66 -31.64
N LYS A 309 -58.47 -32.84 -31.66
CA LYS A 309 -57.16 -33.14 -30.87
C LYS A 309 -55.87 -32.57 -31.67
N GLY A 310 -54.50 -32.75 -31.61
CA GLY A 310 -53.27 -33.46 -31.00
C GLY A 310 -51.90 -33.00 -31.72
N VAL A 311 -50.59 -33.45 -31.70
CA VAL A 311 -49.52 -34.30 -30.98
C VAL A 311 -48.20 -34.46 -31.91
N GLU A 312 -46.84 -34.68 -31.69
CA GLU A 312 -45.68 -34.71 -30.67
C GLU A 312 -44.19 -34.69 -31.33
N LEU A 313 -43.01 -35.10 -30.69
CA LEU A 313 -41.52 -34.81 -31.03
C LEU A 313 -40.45 -36.00 -30.78
N PRO A 314 -39.07 -35.95 -30.50
CA PRO A 314 -37.76 -35.24 -30.90
C PRO A 314 -36.37 -36.11 -31.06
N SER A 315 -35.12 -35.57 -31.36
CA SER A 315 -33.74 -36.25 -31.22
C SER A 315 -32.40 -35.36 -31.23
N VAL A 316 -31.13 -35.88 -31.00
CA VAL A 316 -29.87 -35.16 -30.47
C VAL A 316 -28.43 -35.76 -30.84
N PHE A 317 -27.24 -35.04 -30.76
CA PHE A 317 -25.86 -35.43 -30.19
C PHE A 317 -24.55 -34.55 -30.50
N VAL A 318 -23.30 -34.96 -30.08
CA VAL A 318 -22.18 -34.08 -29.50
C VAL A 318 -20.64 -34.44 -29.74
N SER A 319 -19.75 -33.42 -29.90
CA SER A 319 -18.26 -33.14 -29.61
C SER A 319 -16.99 -34.07 -29.78
N ALA A 320 -15.80 -33.41 -29.99
CA ALA A 320 -14.41 -33.62 -29.40
C ALA A 320 -13.18 -33.99 -30.32
N SER A 321 -11.92 -33.58 -29.95
CA SER A 321 -10.60 -33.95 -30.59
C SER A 321 -9.30 -33.42 -29.84
N PRO A 322 -8.09 -34.09 -29.85
CA PRO A 322 -6.87 -33.64 -29.08
C PRO A 322 -5.41 -33.81 -29.68
N ASP A 323 -4.42 -33.12 -29.04
CA ASP A 323 -3.00 -33.50 -28.66
C ASP A 323 -1.68 -33.37 -29.53
N GLN A 324 -0.52 -33.57 -28.86
CA GLN A 324 0.83 -32.95 -29.10
C GLN A 324 2.11 -33.87 -29.10
N GLY A 325 3.29 -33.33 -29.50
CA GLY A 325 4.68 -33.85 -29.23
C GLY A 325 5.78 -33.10 -30.04
N PHE A 326 7.12 -33.22 -29.87
CA PHE A 326 8.03 -33.69 -28.79
C PHE A 326 9.49 -33.11 -28.99
N ILE A 327 10.49 -33.34 -28.10
CA ILE A 327 11.73 -32.50 -28.00
C ILE A 327 13.11 -33.24 -27.75
N ARG A 328 14.17 -32.81 -28.49
CA ARG A 328 15.67 -32.89 -28.26
C ARG A 328 16.44 -34.21 -28.01
N ALA A 329 17.67 -34.28 -28.56
CA ALA A 329 18.87 -34.84 -27.87
C ALA A 329 20.23 -34.36 -28.45
N ARG A 330 21.20 -33.97 -27.59
CA ARG A 330 22.67 -34.04 -27.82
C ARG A 330 23.45 -33.80 -26.51
N LYS A 331 24.50 -34.57 -26.26
CA LYS A 331 25.48 -34.41 -25.14
C LYS A 331 26.88 -34.82 -25.61
N ASN A 332 27.92 -34.18 -25.08
CA ASN A 332 29.27 -34.72 -24.73
C ASN A 332 30.40 -33.67 -24.67
N VAL A 333 30.23 -32.48 -25.26
CA VAL A 333 31.21 -31.36 -25.17
C VAL A 333 31.28 -30.74 -23.75
N SER A 334 30.38 -31.12 -22.84
CA SER A 334 30.11 -30.37 -21.60
C SER A 334 31.13 -30.53 -20.47
N ARG A 335 31.98 -31.57 -20.45
CA ARG A 335 32.71 -31.96 -19.20
C ARG A 335 33.89 -31.05 -18.83
N ALA A 336 34.76 -30.69 -19.78
CA ALA A 336 35.89 -29.80 -19.48
C ALA A 336 35.41 -28.38 -19.15
N LEU A 337 34.47 -27.86 -19.95
CA LEU A 337 33.83 -26.56 -19.75
C LEU A 337 33.12 -26.49 -18.39
N ALA A 338 32.50 -27.59 -17.93
CA ALA A 338 31.87 -27.67 -16.62
C ALA A 338 32.83 -27.53 -15.43
N MET A 339 34.12 -27.87 -15.53
CA MET A 339 35.06 -27.70 -14.41
C MET A 339 35.54 -26.25 -14.26
N GLY A 340 35.83 -25.56 -15.37
CA GLY A 340 36.10 -24.12 -15.36
C GLY A 340 34.87 -23.32 -14.92
N LEU A 341 33.69 -23.71 -15.39
CA LEU A 341 32.43 -23.17 -14.89
C LEU A 341 32.23 -23.48 -13.40
N ALA A 342 32.56 -24.66 -12.88
CA ALA A 342 32.39 -25.00 -11.47
C ALA A 342 33.20 -24.07 -10.55
N GLY A 343 34.44 -23.71 -10.91
CA GLY A 343 35.24 -22.74 -10.15
C GLY A 343 34.61 -21.34 -10.14
N LEU A 344 34.18 -20.84 -11.30
CA LEU A 344 33.48 -19.56 -11.40
C LEU A 344 32.09 -19.57 -10.74
N LEU A 345 31.39 -20.70 -10.77
CA LEU A 345 30.12 -20.92 -10.07
C LEU A 345 30.32 -20.92 -8.55
N LEU A 346 31.38 -21.54 -8.02
CA LEU A 346 31.68 -21.49 -6.58
C LEU A 346 32.00 -20.07 -6.13
N MET A 347 32.84 -19.32 -6.86
CA MET A 347 33.17 -17.93 -6.53
C MET A 347 31.95 -16.99 -6.66
N SER A 348 31.14 -17.15 -7.71
CA SER A 348 29.91 -16.37 -7.87
C SER A 348 28.82 -16.76 -6.87
N VAL A 349 28.73 -18.03 -6.44
CA VAL A 349 27.88 -18.47 -5.33
C VAL A 349 28.35 -17.87 -4.00
N ALA A 350 29.65 -17.81 -3.73
CA ALA A 350 30.18 -17.17 -2.52
C ALA A 350 29.89 -15.66 -2.49
N ALA A 351 30.13 -14.96 -3.60
CA ALA A 351 29.80 -13.55 -3.76
C ALA A 351 28.28 -13.29 -3.66
N TRP A 352 27.46 -14.15 -4.27
CA TRP A 352 26.00 -14.10 -4.18
C TRP A 352 25.49 -14.42 -2.78
N GLN A 353 26.11 -15.35 -2.04
CA GLN A 353 25.79 -15.63 -0.64
C GLN A 353 26.05 -14.40 0.22
N LEU A 354 27.23 -13.77 0.10
CA LEU A 354 27.58 -12.54 0.82
C LEU A 354 26.64 -11.38 0.48
N TYR A 355 26.32 -11.20 -0.80
CA TYR A 355 25.32 -10.23 -1.26
C TYR A 355 23.93 -10.51 -0.65
N SER A 356 23.46 -11.76 -0.73
CA SER A 356 22.16 -12.17 -0.16
C SER A 356 22.14 -12.02 1.36
N TYR A 357 23.27 -12.18 2.04
CA TYR A 357 23.41 -11.99 3.47
C TYR A 357 23.27 -10.50 3.83
N ARG A 358 23.98 -9.59 3.16
CA ARG A 358 23.83 -8.14 3.40
C ARG A 358 22.43 -7.63 3.04
N ALA A 359 21.85 -8.15 1.97
CA ALA A 359 20.52 -7.73 1.50
C ALA A 359 19.37 -8.18 2.43
N LYS A 360 19.54 -9.28 3.18
CA LYS A 360 18.55 -9.77 4.15
C LYS A 360 18.45 -8.87 5.38
N ALA A 361 17.26 -8.83 5.98
CA ALA A 361 17.02 -8.23 7.29
C ALA A 361 17.39 -9.24 8.37
N HIS A 362 18.33 -8.90 9.25
CA HIS A 362 18.73 -9.75 10.38
C HIS A 362 18.00 -9.28 11.62
N TYR A 363 17.26 -10.17 12.27
CA TYR A 363 16.49 -9.82 13.46
C TYR A 363 16.57 -10.90 14.54
N LYS A 364 16.56 -10.48 15.81
CA LYS A 364 16.62 -11.37 16.99
C LYS A 364 15.53 -10.96 17.97
N LEU A 365 14.77 -11.95 18.46
CA LEU A 365 13.69 -11.71 19.43
C LEU A 365 14.25 -11.12 20.73
N LEU A 366 13.60 -10.07 21.23
CA LEU A 366 13.87 -9.41 22.50
C LEU A 366 12.80 -9.73 23.53
N SER A 367 11.53 -9.65 23.13
CA SER A 367 10.37 -9.97 23.98
C SER A 367 9.18 -10.46 23.15
N SER A 368 8.30 -11.22 23.80
CA SER A 368 6.96 -11.56 23.29
C SER A 368 5.95 -11.31 24.41
N THR A 369 4.83 -10.64 24.08
CA THR A 369 3.76 -10.33 25.03
C THR A 369 2.41 -10.72 24.42
N PRO A 370 1.52 -11.45 25.12
CA PRO A 370 0.21 -11.82 24.58
C PRO A 370 -0.68 -10.58 24.34
N LEU A 371 -1.50 -10.63 23.29
CA LEU A 371 -2.48 -9.60 22.95
C LEU A 371 -3.92 -10.12 23.14
N ASP A 372 -4.72 -9.40 23.95
CA ASP A 372 -6.19 -9.53 23.95
C ASP A 372 -6.81 -8.81 22.73
N LEU A 373 -6.46 -9.29 21.53
CA LEU A 373 -7.11 -8.91 20.28
C LEU A 373 -7.53 -10.19 19.54
N PRO A 374 -8.84 -10.40 19.28
CA PRO A 374 -9.32 -11.62 18.64
C PRO A 374 -8.94 -11.73 17.16
N ASN A 375 -8.78 -10.61 16.44
CA ASN A 375 -8.40 -10.60 15.02
C ASN A 375 -7.61 -9.32 14.65
N PRO A 376 -6.38 -9.16 15.16
CA PRO A 376 -5.52 -8.03 14.81
C PRO A 376 -5.10 -8.11 13.34
N SER A 377 -5.25 -6.98 12.65
CA SER A 377 -5.07 -6.82 11.20
C SER A 377 -3.96 -5.85 10.82
N GLY A 378 -3.56 -4.96 11.74
CA GLY A 378 -2.58 -3.90 11.46
C GLY A 378 -1.83 -3.44 12.70
N LEU A 379 -0.64 -2.90 12.47
CA LEU A 379 0.31 -2.45 13.48
C LEU A 379 1.01 -1.19 12.97
N ALA A 380 1.08 -0.15 13.78
CA ALA A 380 1.97 0.98 13.57
C ALA A 380 2.58 1.43 14.90
N VAL A 381 3.84 1.84 14.92
CA VAL A 381 4.47 2.44 16.11
C VAL A 381 4.66 3.93 15.85
N THR A 382 4.53 4.71 16.92
CA THR A 382 4.64 6.17 16.96
C THR A 382 5.24 6.59 18.30
N ASP A 383 5.66 7.84 18.45
CA ASP A 383 6.20 8.35 19.73
C ASP A 383 5.18 8.27 20.89
N GLU A 384 3.86 8.32 20.61
CA GLU A 384 2.81 8.11 21.63
C GLU A 384 2.68 6.63 22.07
N GLY A 385 3.19 5.67 21.30
CA GLY A 385 3.06 4.24 21.55
C GLY A 385 2.70 3.40 20.34
N VAL A 386 2.12 2.22 20.59
CA VAL A 386 1.82 1.17 19.61
C VAL A 386 0.35 1.21 19.22
N TRP A 387 0.06 1.62 18.00
CA TRP A 387 -1.26 1.52 17.37
C TRP A 387 -1.50 0.11 16.85
N LEU A 388 -2.64 -0.46 17.25
CA LEU A 388 -3.12 -1.76 16.80
C LEU A 388 -4.49 -1.61 16.16
N ALA A 389 -4.65 -2.25 15.01
CA ALA A 389 -5.93 -2.44 14.37
C ALA A 389 -6.44 -3.87 14.63
N ASP A 390 -7.71 -3.99 15.01
CA ASP A 390 -8.45 -5.25 15.07
C ASP A 390 -9.70 -5.15 14.20
N TRP A 391 -9.91 -6.20 13.40
CA TRP A 391 -10.98 -6.27 12.40
C TRP A 391 -12.40 -6.05 12.95
N ASN A 392 -12.62 -6.33 14.25
CA ASN A 392 -13.91 -6.22 14.92
C ASN A 392 -13.92 -5.13 16.02
N LYS A 393 -12.82 -4.94 16.76
CA LYS A 393 -12.71 -3.94 17.85
C LYS A 393 -12.33 -2.52 17.36
N GLY A 394 -11.88 -2.35 16.10
CA GLY A 394 -11.48 -1.04 15.56
C GLY A 394 -10.01 -0.72 15.80
N LEU A 395 -9.69 0.52 16.21
CA LEU A 395 -8.31 0.99 16.43
C LEU A 395 -8.05 1.32 17.91
N ALA A 396 -6.92 0.86 18.44
CA ALA A 396 -6.48 1.16 19.79
C ALA A 396 -4.99 1.53 19.85
N LEU A 397 -4.67 2.56 20.63
CA LEU A 397 -3.30 2.89 21.04
C LEU A 397 -3.00 2.18 22.36
N LYS A 398 -1.85 1.52 22.42
CA LYS A 398 -1.31 0.91 23.63
C LYS A 398 0.06 1.48 23.98
N ASP A 399 0.41 1.56 25.26
CA ASP A 399 1.78 1.94 25.65
C ASP A 399 2.82 0.93 25.16
N SER A 400 4.01 1.45 24.85
CA SER A 400 5.18 0.73 24.38
C SER A 400 5.85 -0.21 25.39
N LYS A 401 5.54 -0.11 26.70
CA LYS A 401 6.20 -0.86 27.79
C LYS A 401 5.29 -1.94 28.37
N ASP A 402 4.06 -1.59 28.76
CA ASP A 402 3.13 -2.51 29.45
C ASP A 402 1.93 -2.96 28.61
N LEU A 403 1.71 -2.35 27.43
CA LEU A 403 0.56 -2.57 26.55
C LEU A 403 -0.81 -2.27 27.20
N ALA A 404 -0.84 -1.39 28.21
CA ALA A 404 -2.07 -0.75 28.67
C ALA A 404 -2.70 0.07 27.53
N THR A 405 -4.03 0.00 27.42
CA THR A 405 -4.77 0.75 26.38
C THR A 405 -4.86 2.23 26.76
N LEU A 406 -4.16 3.09 26.02
CA LEU A 406 -4.13 4.54 26.24
C LEU A 406 -5.29 5.27 25.57
N ARG A 407 -5.72 4.79 24.38
CA ARG A 407 -6.80 5.39 23.58
C ARG A 407 -7.48 4.30 22.75
N VAL A 408 -8.80 4.40 22.56
CA VAL A 408 -9.54 3.63 21.56
C VAL A 408 -10.24 4.65 20.66
N LEU A 409 -10.05 4.54 19.34
CA LEU A 409 -10.70 5.44 18.40
C LEU A 409 -12.05 4.83 17.98
N PRO A 410 -13.16 5.56 18.10
CA PRO A 410 -14.48 5.04 17.72
C PRO A 410 -14.58 4.83 16.21
N ALA A 411 -15.51 3.96 15.80
CA ALA A 411 -15.83 3.79 14.39
C ALA A 411 -16.49 5.08 13.83
N PRO A 412 -16.03 5.66 12.71
CA PRO A 412 -16.46 6.98 12.26
C PRO A 412 -17.97 7.09 12.02
N ALA A 413 -18.60 8.07 12.69
CA ALA A 413 -20.01 8.45 12.54
C ALA A 413 -21.03 7.29 12.63
N GLY A 414 -20.73 6.27 13.45
CA GLY A 414 -21.63 5.12 13.68
C GLY A 414 -21.65 4.09 12.54
N ALA A 415 -20.88 4.30 11.46
CA ALA A 415 -20.67 3.28 10.44
C ALA A 415 -19.64 2.24 10.94
N PRO A 416 -19.79 0.94 10.61
CA PRO A 416 -18.80 -0.07 11.01
C PRO A 416 -17.45 0.21 10.33
N LEU A 417 -16.39 0.30 11.12
CA LEU A 417 -15.00 0.35 10.65
C LEU A 417 -14.42 -1.07 10.66
N ARG A 418 -13.93 -1.55 9.53
CA ARG A 418 -13.15 -2.80 9.45
C ARG A 418 -11.74 -2.48 8.99
N PRO A 419 -10.79 -2.20 9.92
CA PRO A 419 -9.45 -1.82 9.53
C PRO A 419 -8.72 -3.05 8.97
N GLY A 420 -8.41 -3.05 7.68
CA GLY A 420 -7.65 -4.12 7.01
C GLY A 420 -6.14 -3.93 7.10
N ALA A 421 -5.68 -2.69 7.23
CA ALA A 421 -4.30 -2.28 7.44
C ALA A 421 -4.26 -0.86 8.03
N ILE A 422 -3.17 -0.49 8.70
CA ILE A 422 -2.89 0.87 9.17
C ILE A 422 -1.44 1.26 8.86
N THR A 423 -1.19 2.56 8.68
CA THR A 423 0.16 3.12 8.58
C THR A 423 0.18 4.54 9.16
N ALA A 424 1.22 4.88 9.92
CA ALA A 424 1.37 6.21 10.51
C ALA A 424 1.84 7.23 9.46
N ALA A 425 1.23 8.42 9.46
CA ALA A 425 1.66 9.59 8.71
C ALA A 425 1.76 10.81 9.65
N GLY A 426 2.49 11.85 9.24
CA GLY A 426 2.86 12.99 10.10
C GLY A 426 1.70 13.83 10.66
N SER A 427 0.46 13.60 10.23
CA SER A 427 -0.74 14.29 10.76
C SER A 427 -1.95 13.36 10.99
N GLY A 428 -1.76 12.03 10.96
CA GLY A 428 -2.82 11.07 11.22
C GLY A 428 -2.46 9.64 10.81
N LEU A 429 -3.31 8.68 11.15
CA LEU A 429 -3.23 7.30 10.69
C LEU A 429 -3.95 7.15 9.35
N TRP A 430 -3.30 6.55 8.35
CA TRP A 430 -4.00 6.05 7.18
C TRP A 430 -4.50 4.63 7.45
N THR A 431 -5.83 4.49 7.51
CA THR A 431 -6.54 3.22 7.76
C THR A 431 -7.19 2.72 6.47
N LEU A 432 -6.97 1.46 6.12
CA LEU A 432 -7.75 0.78 5.09
C LEU A 432 -9.08 0.31 5.68
N ASP A 433 -10.17 1.00 5.35
CA ASP A 433 -11.53 0.66 5.79
C ASP A 433 -12.19 -0.33 4.81
N MET A 434 -12.11 -1.61 5.15
CA MET A 434 -12.65 -2.72 4.37
C MET A 434 -14.18 -2.81 4.39
N ALA A 435 -14.87 -2.05 5.27
CA ALA A 435 -16.32 -1.99 5.27
C ALA A 435 -16.85 -1.01 4.19
N GLN A 436 -16.03 -0.06 3.76
CA GLN A 436 -16.42 1.00 2.82
C GLN A 436 -15.52 1.10 1.57
N LEU A 437 -14.54 0.18 1.42
CA LEU A 437 -13.57 0.12 0.32
C LEU A 437 -12.89 1.48 0.06
N ARG A 438 -12.28 2.01 1.13
CA ARG A 438 -11.58 3.30 1.13
C ARG A 438 -10.33 3.25 2.01
N TYR A 439 -9.37 4.12 1.71
CA TYR A 439 -8.37 4.54 2.68
C TYR A 439 -8.86 5.83 3.33
N ALA A 440 -8.92 5.86 4.66
CA ALA A 440 -9.33 7.02 5.44
C ALA A 440 -8.16 7.48 6.31
N ARG A 441 -7.85 8.78 6.27
CA ARG A 441 -6.88 9.42 7.15
C ARG A 441 -7.62 9.86 8.41
N GLN A 442 -7.23 9.31 9.54
CA GLN A 442 -7.86 9.54 10.83
C GLN A 442 -6.94 10.34 11.75
N SER A 443 -7.49 11.36 12.39
CA SER A 443 -6.83 12.10 13.46
C SER A 443 -6.41 11.15 14.60
N TYR A 444 -5.19 11.34 15.12
CA TYR A 444 -4.67 10.56 16.25
C TYR A 444 -5.47 10.76 17.54
N GLN A 445 -6.14 11.90 17.71
CA GLN A 445 -6.75 12.32 18.98
C GLN A 445 -8.16 11.72 19.19
N ASP A 446 -8.98 11.73 18.14
CA ASP A 446 -10.42 11.45 18.19
C ASP A 446 -10.89 10.47 17.09
N GLY A 447 -10.02 10.14 16.14
CA GLY A 447 -10.33 9.23 15.02
C GLY A 447 -11.14 9.88 13.90
N ALA A 448 -11.38 11.19 13.97
CA ALA A 448 -12.11 11.93 12.94
C ALA A 448 -11.42 11.80 11.58
N ILE A 449 -12.21 11.57 10.53
CA ILE A 449 -11.70 11.44 9.17
C ILE A 449 -11.37 12.83 8.62
N THR A 450 -10.08 13.11 8.42
CA THR A 450 -9.60 14.34 7.80
C THR A 450 -9.48 14.23 6.28
N GLU A 451 -9.34 13.00 5.76
CA GLU A 451 -9.14 12.72 4.35
C GLU A 451 -9.70 11.32 4.01
N SER A 452 -10.27 11.11 2.82
CA SER A 452 -10.88 9.82 2.46
C SER A 452 -10.85 9.58 0.95
N VAL A 453 -10.27 8.45 0.53
CA VAL A 453 -10.10 8.09 -0.89
C VAL A 453 -10.56 6.67 -1.16
N LYS A 454 -11.21 6.43 -2.30
CA LYS A 454 -11.64 5.09 -2.71
C LYS A 454 -10.43 4.19 -2.94
N THR A 455 -10.55 2.89 -2.64
CA THR A 455 -9.51 1.91 -2.98
C THR A 455 -9.39 1.75 -4.50
N PRO A 456 -8.20 1.42 -5.03
CA PRO A 456 -7.98 1.37 -6.48
C PRO A 456 -8.58 0.11 -7.14
N GLY A 457 -9.01 -0.86 -6.33
CA GLY A 457 -9.64 -2.10 -6.75
C GLY A 457 -10.48 -2.72 -5.62
N PRO A 458 -11.13 -3.88 -5.89
CA PRO A 458 -12.05 -4.56 -4.98
C PRO A 458 -11.38 -5.47 -3.93
N ALA A 459 -10.07 -5.69 -3.99
CA ALA A 459 -9.33 -6.53 -3.04
C ALA A 459 -8.08 -5.83 -2.44
N PRO A 460 -8.23 -4.63 -1.85
CA PRO A 460 -7.14 -3.93 -1.18
C PRO A 460 -6.65 -4.72 0.04
N GLN A 461 -5.33 -4.74 0.27
CA GLN A 461 -4.69 -5.52 1.35
C GLN A 461 -3.60 -4.78 2.13
N GLY A 462 -3.27 -3.53 1.79
CA GLY A 462 -2.25 -2.79 2.54
C GLY A 462 -2.15 -1.32 2.20
N ALA A 463 -1.81 -0.53 3.21
CA ALA A 463 -1.47 0.89 3.14
C ALA A 463 -0.03 1.09 3.62
N ALA A 464 0.73 1.97 2.97
CA ALA A 464 2.02 2.46 3.48
C ALA A 464 2.21 3.94 3.11
N TRP A 465 2.79 4.73 4.00
CA TRP A 465 3.11 6.15 3.77
C TRP A 465 4.61 6.35 3.54
N ASP A 466 5.03 6.97 2.43
CA ASP A 466 6.47 7.19 2.11
C ASP A 466 7.06 8.50 2.69
N GLY A 467 6.24 9.27 3.40
CA GLY A 467 6.52 10.64 3.83
C GLY A 467 5.68 11.69 3.09
N TYR A 468 5.34 11.44 1.83
CA TYR A 468 4.71 12.39 0.90
C TYR A 468 3.45 11.86 0.21
N SER A 469 3.31 10.54 0.11
CA SER A 469 2.25 9.89 -0.67
C SER A 469 1.78 8.60 -0.01
N LEU A 470 0.49 8.32 -0.18
CA LEU A 470 -0.11 7.04 0.19
C LEU A 470 0.18 6.00 -0.90
N TRP A 471 0.60 4.81 -0.47
CA TRP A 471 0.79 3.65 -1.30
C TRP A 471 -0.18 2.55 -0.90
N ALA A 472 -0.91 2.02 -1.89
CA ALA A 472 -1.95 1.02 -1.71
C ALA A 472 -1.64 -0.23 -2.54
N PHE A 473 -1.85 -1.41 -1.98
CA PHE A 473 -1.76 -2.66 -2.75
C PHE A 473 -3.13 -3.32 -2.88
N ASP A 474 -3.49 -3.73 -4.10
CA ASP A 474 -4.70 -4.50 -4.40
C ASP A 474 -4.32 -5.86 -5.00
N ALA A 475 -4.87 -6.93 -4.40
CA ALA A 475 -4.54 -8.30 -4.75
C ALA A 475 -5.36 -8.88 -5.92
N SER A 476 -6.38 -8.18 -6.40
CA SER A 476 -7.14 -8.58 -7.60
C SER A 476 -6.45 -8.15 -8.90
N SER A 477 -5.82 -6.98 -8.86
CA SER A 477 -4.93 -6.45 -9.90
C SER A 477 -3.49 -6.95 -9.76
N GLY A 478 -3.05 -7.23 -8.53
CA GLY A 478 -1.65 -7.55 -8.23
C GLY A 478 -0.72 -6.33 -8.31
N LEU A 479 -1.27 -5.12 -8.28
CA LEU A 479 -0.54 -3.86 -8.47
C LEU A 479 -0.43 -3.07 -7.17
N LEU A 480 0.69 -2.35 -7.07
CA LEU A 480 0.92 -1.28 -6.10
C LEU A 480 0.57 0.07 -6.76
N TYR A 481 -0.30 0.82 -6.12
CA TYR A 481 -0.80 2.12 -6.56
C TYR A 481 -0.17 3.21 -5.70
N LYS A 482 0.34 4.27 -6.33
CA LYS A 482 0.78 5.51 -5.65
C LYS A 482 -0.31 6.56 -5.81
N TYR A 483 -0.77 7.16 -4.72
CA TYR A 483 -1.65 8.34 -4.76
C TYR A 483 -0.85 9.63 -4.96
N GLY A 484 -1.48 10.67 -5.50
CA GLY A 484 -0.86 11.98 -5.71
C GLY A 484 -0.61 12.78 -4.43
N LEU A 485 -0.16 14.04 -4.61
CA LEU A 485 -0.16 15.05 -3.52
C LEU A 485 -1.58 15.46 -3.12
N ASP A 486 -2.52 15.34 -4.04
CA ASP A 486 -3.96 15.22 -3.76
C ASP A 486 -4.38 13.77 -3.97
N PRO A 487 -4.58 12.98 -2.90
CA PRO A 487 -5.12 11.63 -3.00
C PRO A 487 -6.57 11.56 -3.48
N ALA A 488 -7.37 12.63 -3.39
CA ALA A 488 -8.76 12.64 -3.88
C ALA A 488 -8.85 12.57 -5.42
N ALA A 489 -7.82 13.06 -6.13
CA ALA A 489 -7.63 12.82 -7.55
C ALA A 489 -7.34 11.34 -7.91
N GLY A 490 -7.06 10.49 -6.91
CA GLY A 490 -6.87 9.04 -7.05
C GLY A 490 -5.41 8.60 -7.19
N ALA A 491 -5.22 7.42 -7.78
CA ALA A 491 -3.90 6.84 -8.00
C ALA A 491 -3.20 7.51 -9.19
N SER A 492 -2.06 8.15 -8.95
CA SER A 492 -1.23 8.85 -9.93
C SER A 492 -0.29 7.94 -10.71
N ALA A 493 0.09 6.78 -10.14
CA ALA A 493 0.94 5.79 -10.80
C ALA A 493 0.65 4.37 -10.32
N THR A 494 0.97 3.37 -11.14
CA THR A 494 0.83 1.94 -10.83
C THR A 494 2.13 1.19 -11.11
N TYR A 495 2.43 0.19 -10.29
CA TYR A 495 3.66 -0.61 -10.37
C TYR A 495 3.37 -2.09 -10.10
N PRO A 496 3.89 -3.02 -10.90
CA PRO A 496 3.90 -4.43 -10.54
C PRO A 496 4.91 -4.69 -9.39
N LEU A 497 4.57 -5.59 -8.48
CA LEU A 497 5.50 -6.13 -7.47
C LEU A 497 5.85 -7.59 -7.81
N PRO A 498 7.01 -7.86 -8.45
CA PRO A 498 7.35 -9.20 -8.92
C PRO A 498 7.29 -10.26 -7.82
N GLY A 499 6.58 -11.35 -8.11
CA GLY A 499 6.45 -12.51 -7.24
C GLY A 499 5.55 -12.33 -6.00
N LEU A 500 4.89 -11.17 -5.84
CA LEU A 500 3.85 -10.95 -4.83
C LEU A 500 2.48 -11.38 -5.40
N LYS A 501 1.65 -12.03 -4.57
CA LYS A 501 0.27 -12.43 -4.93
C LYS A 501 -0.78 -11.98 -3.91
N SER A 502 -0.37 -11.93 -2.64
CA SER A 502 -1.19 -11.44 -1.53
C SER A 502 -0.27 -10.88 -0.46
N LEU A 503 -0.81 -9.94 0.30
CA LEU A 503 -0.13 -9.10 1.25
C LEU A 503 -0.81 -9.26 2.62
N ALA A 504 -0.02 -9.31 3.68
CA ALA A 504 -0.51 -9.23 5.05
C ALA A 504 -0.27 -7.83 5.64
N SER A 505 0.90 -7.24 5.36
CA SER A 505 1.29 -5.92 5.87
C SER A 505 2.40 -5.30 5.03
N MET A 506 2.48 -3.96 5.02
CA MET A 506 3.38 -3.18 4.17
C MET A 506 3.78 -1.89 4.88
N GLN A 507 5.02 -1.44 4.67
CA GLN A 507 5.55 -0.22 5.30
C GLN A 507 6.68 0.36 4.42
N TRP A 508 6.88 1.68 4.46
CA TRP A 508 8.12 2.30 3.97
C TRP A 508 9.13 2.45 5.10
N VAL A 509 10.38 2.05 4.84
CA VAL A 509 11.49 2.06 5.82
C VAL A 509 12.79 2.37 5.07
N ASP A 510 13.54 3.40 5.49
CA ASP A 510 14.81 3.82 4.85
C ASP A 510 14.74 3.97 3.31
N GLY A 511 13.62 4.49 2.79
CA GLY A 511 13.41 4.65 1.34
C GLY A 511 13.20 3.33 0.57
N GLN A 512 12.87 2.25 1.26
CA GLN A 512 12.52 0.94 0.69
C GLN A 512 11.12 0.53 1.13
N LEU A 513 10.41 -0.18 0.26
CA LEU A 513 9.11 -0.76 0.57
C LEU A 513 9.32 -2.16 1.18
N TRP A 514 8.94 -2.31 2.44
CA TRP A 514 8.94 -3.58 3.16
C TRP A 514 7.55 -4.20 3.06
N VAL A 515 7.50 -5.51 2.80
CA VAL A 515 6.29 -6.27 2.48
C VAL A 515 6.32 -7.61 3.20
N LEU A 516 5.26 -7.94 3.91
CA LEU A 516 5.01 -9.28 4.44
C LEU A 516 3.99 -9.97 3.52
N ASP A 517 4.41 -10.95 2.73
CA ASP A 517 3.51 -11.66 1.83
C ASP A 517 2.60 -12.68 2.55
N GLY A 518 1.49 -13.05 1.92
CA GLY A 518 0.51 -13.99 2.50
C GLY A 518 1.05 -15.40 2.78
N ALA A 519 2.23 -15.74 2.24
CA ALA A 519 3.00 -16.95 2.52
C ALA A 519 4.05 -16.76 3.63
N ASN A 520 3.93 -15.68 4.41
CA ASN A 520 4.74 -15.34 5.57
C ASN A 520 6.23 -15.12 5.22
N LYS A 521 6.52 -14.50 4.07
CA LYS A 521 7.86 -14.02 3.72
C LYS A 521 7.96 -12.51 3.87
N LEU A 522 8.99 -12.06 4.57
CA LEU A 522 9.41 -10.66 4.56
C LEU A 522 10.22 -10.39 3.29
N ARG A 523 9.80 -9.39 2.53
CA ARG A 523 10.43 -8.91 1.31
C ARG A 523 10.75 -7.43 1.40
N ARG A 524 11.79 -7.02 0.69
CA ARG A 524 12.22 -5.62 0.57
C ARG A 524 12.33 -5.27 -0.90
N TYR A 525 11.68 -4.19 -1.31
CA TYR A 525 11.75 -3.66 -2.67
C TYR A 525 12.33 -2.25 -2.65
N ALA A 526 13.24 -1.96 -3.58
CA ALA A 526 13.77 -0.63 -3.81
C ALA A 526 13.13 -0.03 -5.06
N LEU A 527 12.68 1.22 -4.97
CA LEU A 527 12.20 1.98 -6.12
C LEU A 527 13.38 2.37 -7.03
N LYS A 528 13.18 2.23 -8.34
CA LYS A 528 14.08 2.62 -9.43
C LYS A 528 13.26 3.29 -10.53
N GLU A 529 13.94 3.92 -11.48
CA GLU A 529 13.33 4.63 -12.62
C GLU A 529 12.34 3.76 -13.41
N THR A 530 12.62 2.46 -13.52
CA THR A 530 11.78 1.46 -14.21
C THR A 530 10.78 0.73 -13.29
N GLY A 531 10.60 1.18 -12.04
CA GLY A 531 9.70 0.58 -11.05
C GLY A 531 10.42 -0.12 -9.90
N PHE A 532 9.77 -1.08 -9.25
CA PHE A 532 10.29 -1.74 -8.05
C PHE A 532 11.16 -2.96 -8.38
N LYS A 533 12.35 -3.02 -7.76
CA LYS A 533 13.25 -4.18 -7.79
C LYS A 533 13.28 -4.86 -6.43
N GLU A 534 13.08 -6.18 -6.39
CA GLU A 534 13.26 -6.97 -5.16
C GLU A 534 14.76 -6.91 -4.74
N VAL A 535 15.00 -6.51 -3.49
CA VAL A 535 16.33 -6.43 -2.85
C VAL A 535 16.60 -7.74 -2.11
N SER A 536 15.60 -8.24 -1.38
CA SER A 536 15.66 -9.52 -0.69
C SER A 536 14.27 -10.09 -0.38
N SER A 537 14.22 -11.41 -0.22
CA SER A 537 13.07 -12.19 0.22
C SER A 537 13.54 -13.29 1.17
N GLN A 538 12.86 -13.44 2.30
CA GLN A 538 13.19 -14.39 3.36
C GLN A 538 11.93 -14.81 4.11
N ALA A 539 11.91 -16.00 4.71
CA ALA A 539 10.83 -16.38 5.63
C ALA A 539 10.79 -15.43 6.85
N PHE A 540 9.59 -15.14 7.35
CA PHE A 540 9.40 -14.35 8.56
C PHE A 540 9.02 -15.24 9.75
N GLY A 541 9.84 -15.25 10.80
CA GLY A 541 9.58 -16.00 12.03
C GLY A 541 9.36 -17.50 11.83
N ARG A 542 8.49 -18.08 12.68
CA ARG A 542 7.94 -19.45 12.54
C ARG A 542 6.41 -19.44 12.48
N ASN A 543 5.78 -18.58 13.27
CA ASN A 543 4.33 -18.41 13.27
C ASN A 543 3.94 -17.43 12.16
N LYS A 544 2.69 -17.50 11.67
CA LYS A 544 2.19 -16.53 10.70
C LYS A 544 2.00 -15.17 11.37
N ALA A 545 2.66 -14.14 10.84
CA ALA A 545 2.42 -12.76 11.21
C ALA A 545 1.19 -12.20 10.48
N ALA A 546 0.44 -11.36 11.19
CA ALA A 546 -0.65 -10.55 10.63
C ALA A 546 -0.09 -9.19 10.17
N ALA A 547 0.66 -8.51 11.04
CA ALA A 547 1.25 -7.21 10.75
C ALA A 547 2.67 -7.07 11.30
N PHE A 548 3.47 -6.17 10.70
CA PHE A 548 4.79 -5.79 11.20
C PHE A 548 4.99 -4.26 11.15
N TRP A 549 5.94 -3.76 11.93
CA TRP A 549 6.42 -2.38 11.88
C TRP A 549 7.91 -2.32 12.24
N ALA A 550 8.73 -1.78 11.34
CA ALA A 550 10.17 -1.63 11.49
C ALA A 550 10.54 -0.16 11.71
N GLU A 551 11.30 0.11 12.77
CA GLU A 551 11.64 1.48 13.19
C GLU A 551 12.84 1.50 14.14
N GLY A 552 13.75 2.47 13.97
CA GLY A 552 14.83 2.75 14.95
C GLY A 552 15.79 1.60 15.26
N GLY A 553 15.96 0.62 14.35
CA GLY A 553 16.74 -0.60 14.64
C GLY A 553 15.96 -1.64 15.47
N THR A 554 14.63 -1.53 15.52
CA THR A 554 13.70 -2.54 16.03
C THR A 554 12.73 -2.99 14.94
N LEU A 555 12.18 -4.19 15.11
CA LEU A 555 11.10 -4.74 14.29
C LEU A 555 10.06 -5.31 15.23
N TRP A 556 8.84 -4.79 15.18
CA TRP A 556 7.69 -5.30 15.89
C TRP A 556 6.85 -6.13 14.95
N ALA A 557 6.24 -7.22 15.43
CA ALA A 557 5.31 -8.02 14.66
C ALA A 557 4.18 -8.56 15.53
N VAL A 558 2.96 -8.57 14.99
CA VAL A 558 1.83 -9.30 15.58
C VAL A 558 1.81 -10.68 14.94
N GLU A 559 2.25 -11.68 15.69
CA GLU A 559 2.22 -13.09 15.29
C GLU A 559 1.04 -13.81 15.91
N LYS A 560 0.47 -14.80 15.21
CA LYS A 560 -0.41 -15.75 15.88
C LYS A 560 0.38 -16.50 16.96
N ALA A 561 -0.24 -16.79 18.10
CA ALA A 561 0.35 -17.68 19.09
C ALA A 561 0.64 -19.08 18.48
N GLY A 562 1.50 -19.87 19.14
CA GLY A 562 1.89 -21.20 18.67
C GLY A 562 0.71 -22.17 18.50
N THR A 563 0.92 -23.33 17.89
CA THR A 563 -0.16 -24.31 17.57
C THR A 563 -0.98 -24.81 18.77
N LEU A 564 -0.51 -24.60 20.00
CA LEU A 564 -1.20 -24.93 21.25
C LEU A 564 -1.82 -23.70 21.95
N GLY A 565 -1.51 -22.48 21.51
CA GLY A 565 -2.00 -21.22 22.07
C GLY A 565 -3.08 -20.59 21.20
N GLY A 566 -4.25 -20.34 21.77
CA GLY A 566 -5.26 -19.49 21.16
C GLY A 566 -4.89 -18.01 21.31
N GLY A 567 -4.99 -17.23 20.22
CA GLY A 567 -4.75 -15.78 20.23
C GLY A 567 -3.51 -15.33 19.47
N TYR A 568 -3.00 -14.16 19.82
CA TYR A 568 -1.90 -13.46 19.16
C TYR A 568 -0.88 -12.94 20.17
N GLU A 569 0.36 -12.75 19.72
CA GLU A 569 1.49 -12.23 20.48
C GLU A 569 2.08 -11.02 19.76
N LEU A 570 2.32 -9.92 20.49
CA LEU A 570 3.19 -8.84 20.01
C LEU A 570 4.64 -9.21 20.32
N LYS A 571 5.43 -9.43 19.27
CA LYS A 571 6.86 -9.73 19.36
C LYS A 571 7.69 -8.53 18.98
N LYS A 572 8.66 -8.19 19.84
CA LYS A 572 9.66 -7.16 19.59
C LYS A 572 10.99 -7.82 19.28
N TYR A 573 11.57 -7.47 18.14
CA TYR A 573 12.88 -7.92 17.69
C TYR A 573 13.83 -6.73 17.61
N SER A 574 15.13 -6.95 17.86
CA SER A 574 16.17 -6.05 17.34
C SER A 574 16.32 -6.29 15.84
N LEU A 575 16.61 -5.23 15.09
CA LEU A 575 16.71 -5.25 13.63
C LEU A 575 18.06 -4.68 13.19
N LYS A 576 18.81 -5.46 12.42
CA LYS A 576 20.08 -5.06 11.81
C LYS A 576 19.99 -5.21 10.29
N ILE A 577 20.24 -4.10 9.61
CA ILE A 577 20.30 -4.00 8.15
C ILE A 577 21.74 -3.64 7.79
N TYR A 578 22.30 -4.30 6.77
CA TYR A 578 23.55 -3.88 6.18
C TYR A 578 23.24 -2.96 4.99
N LYS A 579 23.87 -1.79 4.96
CA LYS A 579 23.93 -0.91 3.78
C LYS A 579 25.03 -1.40 2.84
#